data_AF-A0A929ECP1-F1
#
_entry.id   AF-A0A929ECP1-F1
#
_cell.length_a   1.000
_cell.length_b   1.000
_cell.length_c   1.000
_cell.angle_alpha   90.00
_cell.angle_beta   90.00
_cell.angle_gamma   90.00
#
_symmetry.space_group_name_H-M   'P 1'
#
loop_
_entity.id
_entity.type
_entity.pdbx_description
1 polymer ?
#
loop_
_entity_poly.entity_id
_entity_poly.type
_entity_poly.pdbx_seq_one_letter_code
_entity_poly.pdbx_strand_id
1 'polypeptide(L)' 'MIHCSDDSYYTGITTDVERRFEQHKNKKGAKYFYGREPKKIVMIESGYDRSSASRREAEIKKYTRADKLSLILSV' A
#
# COMPACT_ATOMS: atom_id res chain seq x y z
N MET A 1 2.36 -2.35 -0.66
CA MET A 1 0.95 -2.66 -0.38
C MET A 1 0.80 -3.11 1.08
N ILE A 2 -0.27 -2.69 1.75
CA ILE A 2 -0.55 -2.98 3.16
C ILE A 2 -1.89 -3.71 3.26
N HIS A 3 -1.93 -4.82 4.01
CA HIS A 3 -3.18 -5.48 4.41
C HIS A 3 -3.74 -4.80 5.65
N CYS A 4 -5.02 -4.45 5.60
CA CYS A 4 -5.70 -3.65 6.62
C CYS A 4 -6.64 -4.48 7.48
N SER A 5 -7.14 -3.87 8.56
CA SER A 5 -8.01 -4.53 9.55
C SER A 5 -9.29 -5.12 8.96
N ASP A 6 -9.85 -4.48 7.93
CA ASP A 6 -11.09 -4.83 7.22
C ASP A 6 -10.86 -5.76 6.00
N ASP A 7 -9.72 -6.45 5.94
CA ASP A 7 -9.32 -7.33 4.84
C ASP A 7 -9.17 -6.67 3.46
N SER A 8 -9.14 -5.34 3.46
CA SER A 8 -8.80 -4.53 2.30
C SER A 8 -7.28 -4.40 2.13
N TYR A 9 -6.88 -3.90 0.96
CA TYR A 9 -5.49 -3.63 0.62
C TYR A 9 -5.29 -2.15 0.31
N TYR A 10 -4.47 -1.49 1.13
CA TYR A 10 -4.03 -0.12 0.92
C TYR A 10 -2.75 -0.05 0.09
N THR A 11 -2.69 0.91 -0.83
CA THR A 11 -1.57 1.11 -1.76
C THR A 11 -1.09 2.56 -1.66
N GLY A 12 0.22 2.74 -1.61
CA GLY A 12 0.89 4.02 -1.43
C GLY A 12 2.29 3.99 -2.03
N ILE A 13 2.82 5.15 -2.43
CA ILE A 13 4.23 5.33 -2.75
C ILE A 13 4.98 5.98 -1.58
N THR A 14 6.25 5.60 -1.38
CA THR A 14 7.12 6.22 -0.37
C THR A 14 8.58 5.96 -0.72
N THR A 15 9.47 6.86 -0.32
CA THR A 15 10.93 6.64 -0.36
C THR A 15 11.45 5.96 0.92
N ASP A 16 10.62 5.89 1.95
CA ASP A 16 10.94 5.33 3.26
C ASP A 16 9.73 4.53 3.75
N VAL A 17 9.84 3.20 3.67
CA VAL A 17 8.72 2.28 3.92
C VAL A 17 8.40 2.19 5.41
N GLU A 18 9.43 2.08 6.25
CA GLU A 18 9.29 1.90 7.70
C GLU A 18 8.63 3.12 8.32
N ARG A 19 9.19 4.32 8.07
CA ARG A 19 8.63 5.58 8.56
C ARG A 19 7.18 5.77 8.11
N ARG A 20 6.87 5.43 6.86
CA ARG A 20 5.51 5.60 6.32
C ARG A 20 4.53 4.63 6.98
N PHE A 21 4.95 3.39 7.22
CA PHE A 21 4.14 2.40 7.91
C PHE A 21 3.87 2.80 9.37
N GLU A 22 4.87 3.31 10.08
CA GLU A 22 4.70 3.84 11.43
C GLU A 22 3.76 5.05 11.47
N GLN A 23 3.85 5.97 10.51
CA GLN A 23 2.90 7.06 10.39
C GLN A 23 1.47 6.54 10.27
N HIS A 24 1.26 5.53 9.41
CA HIS A 24 -0.06 4.91 9.24
C HIS A 24 -0.57 4.22 10.51
N LYS A 25 0.30 3.50 11.24
CA LYS A 25 -0.04 2.91 12.55
C LYS A 25 -0.48 3.98 13.56
N ASN A 26 0.16 5.14 13.53
CA ASN A 26 -0.17 6.29 14.37
C ASN A 26 -1.30 7.17 13.83
N LYS A 27 -2.07 6.68 12.83
CA LYS A 27 -3.17 7.40 12.17
C LYS A 27 -2.75 8.76 11.58
N LYS A 28 -1.50 8.87 11.17
CA LYS A 28 -0.93 10.05 10.49
C LYS A 28 -0.72 9.75 8.99
N GLY A 29 -0.81 10.81 8.18
CA GLY A 29 -0.42 10.76 6.77
C GLY A 29 -1.46 10.21 5.76
N ALA A 30 -2.52 9.52 6.19
CA ALA A 30 -3.64 9.17 5.33
C ALA A 30 -4.97 9.04 6.10
N LYS A 31 -5.99 9.81 5.67
CA LYS A 31 -7.37 9.74 6.22
C LYS A 31 -7.96 8.33 6.21
N TYR A 32 -7.49 7.49 5.30
CA TYR A 32 -7.89 6.09 5.16
C TYR A 32 -7.76 5.28 6.48
N PHE A 33 -6.72 5.57 7.29
CA PHE A 33 -6.44 4.87 8.54
C PHE A 33 -7.16 5.44 9.78
N TYR A 34 -8.08 6.41 9.62
CA TYR A 34 -8.82 6.93 10.78
C TYR A 34 -9.81 5.90 11.36
N GLY A 35 -10.32 5.00 10.51
CA GLY A 35 -11.22 3.90 10.90
C GLY A 35 -10.70 2.51 10.54
N ARG A 36 -9.42 2.39 10.16
CA ARG A 36 -8.78 1.13 9.76
C ARG A 36 -7.37 1.07 10.31
N GLU A 37 -6.88 -0.13 10.57
CA GLU A 37 -5.52 -0.33 11.07
C GLU A 37 -4.65 -1.05 10.03
N PRO A 38 -3.43 -0.58 9.79
CA PRO A 38 -2.48 -1.30 8.95
C PRO A 38 -1.94 -2.53 9.70
N LYS A 39 -2.32 -3.73 9.26
CA LYS A 39 -1.90 -4.99 9.90
C LYS A 39 -0.48 -5.38 9.51
N LYS A 40 -0.21 -5.46 8.21
CA LYS A 40 1.08 -5.91 7.67
C LYS A 40 1.39 -5.33 6.30
N ILE A 41 2.67 -5.11 6.03
CA ILE A 41 3.15 -4.89 4.67
C ILE A 41 3.19 -6.26 3.99
N VAL A 42 2.52 -6.38 2.84
CA VAL A 42 2.41 -7.65 2.10
C VAL A 42 3.23 -7.67 0.82
N MET A 43 3.66 -6.50 0.34
CA MET A 43 4.42 -6.38 -0.91
C MET A 43 5.07 -5.00 -0.99
N ILE A 44 6.28 -4.93 -1.54
CA ILE A 44 7.04 -3.70 -1.81
C ILE A 44 7.60 -3.84 -3.22
N GLU A 45 7.36 -2.86 -4.09
CA GLU A 45 8.05 -2.76 -5.39
C GLU A 45 9.00 -1.56 -5.35
N SER A 46 10.22 -1.73 -5.86
CA SER A 46 11.29 -0.72 -5.91
C SER A 46 11.73 -0.43 -7.34
N GLY A 47 12.63 0.54 -7.53
CA GLY A 47 13.19 0.87 -8.85
C GLY A 47 12.38 1.87 -9.66
N TYR A 48 11.51 2.63 -9.00
CA TYR A 48 10.70 3.67 -9.63
C TYR A 48 11.22 5.07 -9.28
N ASP A 49 11.08 5.98 -10.24
CA ASP A 49 11.03 7.41 -9.96
C ASP A 49 9.62 7.83 -9.49
N ARG A 50 9.46 9.10 -9.09
CA ARG A 50 8.18 9.62 -8.60
C ARG A 50 7.04 9.45 -9.62
N SER A 51 7.31 9.65 -10.90
CA SER A 51 6.30 9.65 -11.97
C SER A 51 5.82 8.23 -12.28
N SER A 52 6.77 7.32 -12.48
CA SER A 52 6.53 5.89 -12.71
C SER A 52 5.87 5.23 -11.49
N ALA A 53 6.31 5.54 -10.27
CA ALA A 53 5.68 5.05 -9.03
C ALA A 53 4.22 5.51 -8.94
N SER A 54 3.93 6.77 -9.25
CA SER A 54 2.56 7.30 -9.20
C SER A 54 1.65 6.64 -10.24
N ARG A 55 2.17 6.37 -11.45
CA ARG A 55 1.44 5.63 -12.49
C ARG A 55 1.14 4.20 -12.06
N ARG A 56 2.14 3.50 -11.51
CA ARG A 56 2.01 2.13 -11.00
C ARG A 56 1.00 2.07 -9.85
N GLU A 57 1.06 3.00 -8.91
CA GLU A 57 0.08 3.11 -7.82
C GLU A 57 -1.35 3.30 -8.36
N ALA A 58 -1.55 4.17 -9.35
CA ALA A 58 -2.84 4.41 -9.96
C ALA A 58 -3.40 3.18 -10.69
N GLU A 59 -2.53 2.38 -11.31
CA GLU A 59 -2.89 1.10 -11.92
C GLU A 59 -3.34 0.08 -10.86
N ILE A 60 -2.55 -0.15 -9.82
CA ILE A 60 -2.87 -1.09 -8.74
C ILE A 60 -4.13 -0.65 -7.96
N LYS A 61 -4.41 0.66 -7.86
CA LYS A 61 -5.65 1.15 -7.25
C LYS A 61 -6.91 0.67 -7.97
N LYS A 62 -6.84 0.41 -9.29
CA LYS A 62 -7.95 -0.09 -10.11
C LYS A 62 -8.11 -1.61 -10.02
N TYR A 63 -7.10 -2.32 -9.53
CA TYR A 63 -7.12 -3.77 -9.44
C TYR A 63 -8.19 -4.28 -8.48
N THR A 64 -8.81 -5.39 -8.86
CA THR A 64 -9.71 -6.11 -7.96
C THR A 64 -8.92 -6.71 -6.79
N ARG A 65 -9.64 -7.22 -5.80
CA ARG A 65 -8.99 -7.95 -4.69
C ARG A 65 -8.22 -9.17 -5.19
N ALA A 66 -8.73 -9.88 -6.20
CA ALA A 66 -8.10 -11.06 -6.78
C ALA A 66 -6.80 -10.71 -7.54
N ASP A 67 -6.81 -9.62 -8.30
CA ASP A 67 -5.62 -9.12 -9.01
C ASP A 67 -4.52 -8.73 -8.03
N LYS A 68 -4.87 -8.03 -6.93
CA LYS A 68 -3.92 -7.65 -5.88
C LYS A 68 -3.33 -8.87 -5.18
N LEU A 69 -4.14 -9.89 -4.92
CA LEU A 69 -3.66 -11.15 -4.35
C LEU A 69 -2.70 -11.86 -5.30
N SER A 70 -3.06 -11.96 -6.58
CA SER A 70 -2.19 -12.56 -7.59
C SER A 70 -0.86 -11.83 -7.64
N LEU A 71 -0.89 -10.49 -7.61
CA LEU A 71 0.32 -9.68 -7.55
C LEU A 71 1.17 -9.94 -6.31
N ILE A 72 0.56 -10.12 -5.12
CA ILE A 72 1.28 -10.44 -3.88
C ILE A 72 1.94 -11.83 -3.96
N LEU A 73 1.31 -12.80 -4.61
CA LEU A 73 1.81 -14.18 -4.72
C LEU A 73 2.86 -14.36 -5.83
N SER A 74 2.94 -13.40 -6.76
CA SER A 74 3.91 -13.41 -7.87
C SER A 74 5.27 -12.79 -7.51
N VAL A 75 5.45 -12.34 -6.26
CA VAL A 75 6.71 -11.80 -5.72
C VAL A 75 7.32 -12.81 -4.76
#